data_AF-A0A6N9TC69-F1
#
_entry.id   AF-A0A6N9TC69-F1
#
_cell.length_a   1.000
_cell.length_b   1.000
_cell.length_c   1.000
_cell.angle_alpha   90.00
_cell.angle_beta   90.00
_cell.angle_gamma   90.00
#
_symmetry.space_group_name_H-M   'P 1'
#
loop_
_entity.id
_entity.type
_entity.pdbx_description
1 polymer ?
#
loop_
_entity_poly.entity_id
_entity_poly.type
_entity_poly.pdbx_seq_one_letter_code
_entity_poly.pdbx_strand_id
1 'polypeptide(L)'
;MSSDLRSELGKTFDLAIRRHEAKVLKTSHDWKTLQDIEERHNRAREAADQGYRQEYGTRVEQARLDILAEKTSRTFDIRPPFGTDNFRKDAIDREAHRRVQADHDATIAGINEREVRAIETLLSEATERRALDGAARKEFGRATDRRSGRDRRINPSFD
;
A
#
# COMPACT_ATOMS: atom_id res chain seq x y z
N MET A 1 -29.11 -2.58 4.32
CA MET A 1 -28.57 -3.61 5.23
C MET A 1 -27.19 -4.17 4.79
N SER A 2 -26.85 -4.29 3.50
CA SER A 2 -25.51 -4.79 3.09
C SER A 2 -24.33 -3.81 3.34
N SER A 3 -24.58 -2.50 3.29
CA SER A 3 -23.54 -1.47 3.52
C SER A 3 -23.03 -1.44 4.97
N ASP A 4 -23.87 -1.82 5.93
CA ASP A 4 -23.56 -1.75 7.36
C ASP A 4 -22.52 -2.82 7.73
N LEU A 5 -22.74 -4.05 7.23
CA LEU A 5 -21.86 -5.18 7.47
C LEU A 5 -20.44 -4.96 6.92
N ARG A 6 -20.31 -4.35 5.72
CA ARG A 6 -18.99 -4.01 5.14
C ARG A 6 -18.27 -2.93 5.94
N SER A 7 -19.01 -1.92 6.43
CA SER A 7 -18.48 -0.88 7.30
C SER A 7 -17.99 -1.46 8.62
N GLU A 8 -18.77 -2.34 9.24
CA GLU A 8 -18.40 -3.01 10.49
C GLU A 8 -17.20 -3.94 10.30
N LEU A 9 -17.18 -4.74 9.23
CA LEU A 9 -16.04 -5.60 8.90
C LEU A 9 -14.76 -4.77 8.76
N GLY A 10 -14.83 -3.68 7.97
CA GLY A 10 -13.71 -2.77 7.76
C GLY A 10 -13.17 -2.20 9.07
N LYS A 11 -14.05 -1.73 9.96
CA LYS A 11 -13.67 -1.23 11.29
C LYS A 11 -12.99 -2.30 12.16
N THR A 12 -13.48 -3.53 12.12
CA THR A 12 -12.86 -4.62 12.89
C THR A 12 -11.48 -5.00 12.39
N PHE A 13 -11.28 -5.03 11.07
CA PHE A 13 -9.96 -5.28 10.47
C PHE A 13 -9.00 -4.13 10.73
N ASP A 14 -9.44 -2.88 10.58
CA ASP A 14 -8.62 -1.70 10.86
C ASP A 14 -8.17 -1.68 12.33
N LEU A 15 -9.08 -1.98 13.26
CA LEU A 15 -8.74 -2.12 14.68
C LEU A 15 -7.73 -3.24 14.94
N ALA A 16 -7.86 -4.38 14.24
CA ALA A 16 -6.92 -5.49 14.38
C ALA A 16 -5.52 -5.13 13.85
N ILE A 17 -5.46 -4.43 12.71
CA ILE A 17 -4.22 -3.91 12.11
C ILE A 17 -3.56 -2.92 13.07
N ARG A 18 -4.28 -1.90 13.55
CA ARG A 18 -3.77 -0.92 14.52
C ARG A 18 -3.29 -1.57 15.81
N ARG A 19 -3.97 -2.62 16.30
CA ARG A 19 -3.53 -3.39 17.47
C ARG A 19 -2.25 -4.18 17.19
N HIS A 20 -2.07 -4.68 15.98
CA HIS A 20 -0.83 -5.34 15.57
C HIS A 20 0.32 -4.33 15.49
N GLU A 21 0.11 -3.20 14.80
CA GLU A 21 1.07 -2.10 14.71
C GLU A 21 1.48 -1.61 16.10
N ALA A 22 0.53 -1.39 17.00
CA ALA A 22 0.81 -0.95 18.38
C ALA A 22 1.64 -1.95 19.20
N LYS A 23 1.64 -3.24 18.85
CA LYS A 23 2.51 -4.23 19.50
C LYS A 23 3.95 -4.16 19.00
N VAL A 24 4.16 -3.69 17.77
CA VAL A 24 5.43 -3.68 17.06
C VAL A 24 6.12 -2.31 17.22
N LEU A 25 5.39 -1.22 16.94
CA LEU A 25 5.88 0.15 16.99
C LEU A 25 5.86 0.66 18.43
N LYS A 26 7.04 0.78 19.05
CA LYS A 26 7.18 1.18 20.46
C LYS A 26 7.80 2.55 20.65
N THR A 27 8.52 3.05 19.66
CA THR A 27 9.17 4.36 19.77
C THR A 27 8.29 5.46 19.19
N SER A 28 8.39 6.67 19.73
CA SER A 28 7.70 7.83 19.17
C SER A 28 8.13 8.11 17.73
N HIS A 29 9.36 7.74 17.37
CA HIS A 29 9.85 7.86 16.00
C HIS A 29 9.11 6.92 15.05
N ASP A 30 8.92 5.65 15.43
CA ASP A 30 8.17 4.68 14.63
C ASP A 30 6.75 5.15 14.33
N TRP A 31 6.06 5.68 15.35
CA TRP A 31 4.71 6.23 15.20
C TRP A 31 4.67 7.46 14.30
N LYS A 32 5.66 8.35 14.42
CA LYS A 32 5.77 9.51 13.54
C LYS A 32 6.00 9.07 12.09
N THR A 33 6.88 8.10 11.87
CA THR A 33 7.15 7.56 10.53
C THR A 33 5.91 6.90 9.92
N LEU A 34 5.12 6.16 10.71
CA LEU A 34 3.84 5.62 10.25
C LEU A 34 2.89 6.74 9.82
N GLN A 35 2.72 7.77 10.66
CA GLN A 35 1.87 8.93 10.36
C GLN A 35 2.35 9.66 9.09
N ASP A 36 3.66 9.86 8.93
CA ASP A 36 4.24 10.51 7.75
C ASP A 36 3.97 9.67 6.48
N ILE A 37 4.01 8.33 6.57
CA ILE A 37 3.66 7.43 5.47
C ILE A 37 2.18 7.57 5.11
N GLU A 38 1.28 7.52 6.09
CA GLU A 38 -0.17 7.65 5.88
C GLU A 38 -0.51 9.02 5.28
N GLU A 39 0.01 10.11 5.84
CA GLU A 39 -0.24 11.47 5.35
C GLU A 39 0.24 11.66 3.91
N ARG A 40 1.44 11.16 3.58
CA ARG A 40 1.98 11.25 2.23
C ARG A 40 1.10 10.52 1.22
N HIS A 41 0.65 9.31 1.53
CA HIS A 41 -0.20 8.55 0.62
C HIS A 41 -1.62 9.11 0.55
N ASN A 42 -2.14 9.65 1.66
CA ASN A 42 -3.43 10.34 1.61
C ASN A 42 -3.39 11.58 0.70
N ARG A 43 -2.33 12.41 0.81
CA ARG A 43 -2.12 13.54 -0.12
C ARG A 43 -1.99 13.06 -1.57
N ALA A 44 -1.34 11.92 -1.81
CA ALA A 44 -1.24 11.34 -3.15
C ALA A 44 -2.60 10.88 -3.69
N ARG A 45 -3.47 10.28 -2.86
CA ARG A 45 -4.85 9.93 -3.24
C ARG A 45 -5.66 11.18 -3.56
N GLU A 46 -5.60 12.19 -2.69
CA GLU A 46 -6.29 13.46 -2.90
C GLU A 46 -5.84 14.16 -4.20
N ALA A 47 -4.53 14.18 -4.48
CA ALA A 47 -4.00 14.73 -5.72
C ALA A 47 -4.46 13.93 -6.95
N ALA A 48 -4.47 12.60 -6.87
CA ALA A 48 -4.95 11.74 -7.95
C ALA A 48 -6.45 11.95 -8.22
N ASP A 49 -7.26 12.04 -7.17
CA ASP A 49 -8.70 12.32 -7.27
C ASP A 49 -8.98 13.71 -7.84
N GLN A 50 -8.22 14.72 -7.41
CA GLN A 50 -8.35 16.08 -7.93
C GLN A 50 -7.97 16.14 -9.41
N GLY A 51 -6.83 15.56 -9.79
CA GLY A 51 -6.39 15.48 -11.18
C GLY A 51 -7.39 14.71 -12.04
N TYR A 52 -7.92 13.58 -11.53
CA TYR A 52 -8.97 12.82 -12.19
C TYR A 52 -10.22 13.67 -12.46
N ARG A 53 -10.71 14.41 -11.46
CA ARG A 53 -11.91 15.26 -11.62
C ARG A 53 -11.70 16.42 -12.58
N GLN A 54 -10.54 17.08 -12.52
CA GLN A 54 -10.22 18.24 -13.36
C GLN A 54 -10.04 17.83 -14.83
N GLU A 55 -9.36 16.70 -15.07
CA GLU A 55 -8.99 16.24 -16.40
C GLU A 55 -9.96 15.17 -16.95
N TYR A 56 -11.04 14.85 -16.24
CA TYR A 56 -11.91 13.74 -16.63
C TYR A 56 -12.42 13.88 -18.06
N GLY A 57 -12.96 15.05 -18.41
CA GLY A 57 -13.51 15.31 -19.74
C GLY A 57 -12.46 15.20 -20.84
N THR A 58 -11.27 15.80 -20.63
CA THR A 58 -10.18 15.76 -21.61
C THR A 58 -9.62 14.35 -21.79
N ARG A 59 -9.49 13.58 -20.70
CA ARG A 59 -9.07 12.18 -20.74
C ARG A 59 -10.09 11.29 -21.45
N VAL A 60 -11.38 11.52 -21.27
CA VAL A 60 -12.44 10.78 -21.98
C VAL A 60 -12.40 11.07 -23.48
N GLU A 61 -12.27 12.33 -23.88
CA GLU A 61 -12.14 12.67 -25.31
C GLU A 61 -10.87 12.08 -25.93
N GLN A 62 -9.74 12.10 -25.20
CA GLN A 62 -8.52 11.45 -25.66
C GLN A 62 -8.71 9.93 -25.82
N ALA A 63 -9.26 9.26 -24.81
CA ALA A 63 -9.54 7.82 -24.87
C ALA A 63 -10.49 7.47 -26.02
N ARG A 64 -11.45 8.35 -26.32
CA ARG A 64 -12.36 8.21 -27.47
C ARG A 64 -11.62 8.28 -28.80
N LEU A 65 -10.68 9.23 -28.96
CA LEU A 65 -9.83 9.33 -30.14
C LEU A 65 -8.92 8.11 -30.28
N ASP A 66 -8.37 7.61 -29.18
CA ASP A 66 -7.50 6.43 -29.17
C ASP A 66 -8.27 5.17 -29.60
N ILE A 67 -9.49 4.97 -29.08
CA ILE A 67 -10.37 3.87 -29.51
C ILE A 67 -10.71 3.97 -31.00
N LEU A 68 -10.95 5.18 -31.50
CA LEU A 68 -11.23 5.40 -32.92
C LEU A 68 -10.01 5.03 -33.77
N ALA A 69 -8.81 5.49 -33.36
CA ALA A 69 -7.54 5.18 -34.02
C ALA A 69 -7.22 3.68 -34.01
N GLU A 70 -7.44 2.97 -32.90
CA GLU A 70 -7.31 1.52 -32.78
C GLU A 70 -8.22 0.78 -33.77
N LYS A 71 -9.47 1.26 -33.92
CA LYS A 71 -10.44 0.65 -34.83
C LYS A 71 -10.15 0.93 -36.30
N THR A 72 -9.62 2.12 -36.62
CA THR A 72 -9.27 2.48 -38.01
C THR A 72 -7.93 1.90 -38.46
N SER A 73 -6.97 1.69 -37.54
CA SER A 73 -5.63 1.18 -37.88
C SER A 73 -5.60 -0.32 -38.19
N ARG A 74 -6.68 -1.06 -37.90
CA ARG A 74 -6.71 -2.54 -37.98
C ARG A 74 -7.28 -3.14 -39.26
N THR A 75 -7.58 -2.39 -40.32
CA THR A 75 -8.28 -2.99 -41.49
C THR A 75 -7.77 -2.52 -42.85
N PHE A 76 -6.77 -3.22 -43.38
CA PHE A 76 -6.62 -3.42 -44.83
C PHE A 76 -7.38 -4.67 -45.32
N ASP A 77 -8.24 -5.25 -44.48
CA ASP A 77 -9.11 -6.37 -44.87
C ASP A 77 -10.38 -5.87 -45.57
N ILE A 78 -10.66 -6.52 -46.70
CA ILE A 78 -11.74 -6.22 -47.65
C ILE A 78 -13.10 -6.17 -46.92
N ARG A 79 -13.82 -5.04 -47.05
CA ARG A 79 -15.18 -4.87 -46.49
C ARG A 79 -16.17 -5.86 -47.12
N PRO A 80 -16.97 -6.61 -46.35
CA PRO A 80 -18.09 -7.37 -46.89
C PRO A 80 -19.21 -6.42 -47.38
N PRO A 81 -20.00 -6.82 -48.41
CA PRO A 81 -20.89 -5.92 -49.17
C PRO A 81 -22.11 -5.37 -48.41
N PHE A 82 -22.36 -5.82 -47.18
CA PHE A 82 -23.47 -5.34 -46.34
C PHE A 82 -22.91 -4.81 -45.02
N GLY A 83 -22.44 -3.56 -45.04
CA GLY A 83 -21.78 -2.93 -43.91
C GLY A 83 -22.78 -2.46 -42.85
N THR A 84 -22.90 -3.20 -41.75
CA THR A 84 -23.36 -2.61 -40.48
C THR A 84 -22.36 -1.55 -40.04
N ASP A 85 -22.86 -0.35 -39.72
CA ASP A 85 -22.05 0.71 -39.15
C ASP A 85 -21.50 0.25 -37.79
N ASN A 86 -20.25 -0.23 -37.80
CA ASN A 86 -19.56 -0.73 -36.61
C ASN A 86 -19.11 0.43 -35.69
N PHE A 87 -19.36 1.69 -36.06
CA PHE A 87 -19.06 2.88 -35.27
C PHE A 87 -20.30 3.35 -34.50
N ARG A 88 -20.83 2.47 -33.64
CA ARG A 88 -21.86 2.88 -32.67
C ARG A 88 -21.23 3.87 -31.68
N LYS A 89 -21.43 5.17 -31.91
CA LYS A 89 -20.88 6.28 -31.11
C LYS A 89 -21.06 6.05 -29.61
N ASP A 90 -22.27 5.68 -29.18
CA ASP A 90 -22.61 5.42 -27.77
C ASP A 90 -21.83 4.24 -27.16
N ALA A 91 -21.38 3.28 -27.97
CA ALA A 91 -20.54 2.19 -27.50
C ALA A 91 -19.09 2.65 -27.30
N ILE A 92 -18.58 3.51 -28.18
CA ILE A 92 -17.24 4.10 -28.07
C ILE A 92 -17.18 5.03 -26.86
N ASP A 93 -18.20 5.89 -26.68
CA ASP A 93 -18.23 6.84 -25.56
C ASP A 93 -18.27 6.08 -24.22
N ARG A 94 -19.12 5.05 -24.08
CA ARG A 94 -19.15 4.20 -22.88
C ARG A 94 -17.85 3.44 -22.63
N GLU A 95 -17.13 3.06 -23.69
CA GLU A 95 -15.84 2.40 -23.57
C GLU A 95 -14.76 3.39 -23.11
N ALA A 96 -14.75 4.61 -23.65
CA ALA A 96 -13.83 5.67 -23.23
C ALA A 96 -14.00 6.01 -21.74
N HIS A 97 -15.24 6.19 -21.28
CA HIS A 97 -15.53 6.40 -19.86
C HIS A 97 -15.02 5.25 -18.97
N ARG A 98 -15.21 4.00 -19.41
CA ARG A 98 -14.74 2.81 -18.68
C ARG A 98 -13.21 2.73 -18.63
N ARG A 99 -12.51 3.05 -19.72
CA ARG A 99 -11.04 3.10 -19.73
C ARG A 99 -10.51 4.14 -18.74
N VAL A 100 -11.05 5.36 -18.77
CA VAL A 100 -10.62 6.44 -17.86
C VAL A 100 -10.91 6.11 -16.40
N GLN A 101 -12.05 5.46 -16.10
CA GLN A 101 -12.35 4.96 -14.76
C GLN A 101 -11.36 3.87 -14.33
N ALA A 102 -11.13 2.87 -15.17
CA ALA A 102 -10.21 1.78 -14.87
C ALA A 102 -8.77 2.28 -14.63
N ASP A 103 -8.30 3.24 -15.42
CA ASP A 103 -6.97 3.83 -15.25
C ASP A 103 -6.84 4.59 -13.92
N HIS A 104 -7.90 5.29 -13.51
CA HIS A 104 -7.94 5.95 -12.22
C HIS A 104 -7.96 4.95 -11.07
N ASP A 105 -8.82 3.94 -11.15
CA ASP A 105 -8.89 2.86 -10.16
C ASP A 105 -7.54 2.15 -10.01
N ALA A 106 -6.85 1.89 -11.12
CA ALA A 106 -5.49 1.32 -11.12
C ALA A 106 -4.48 2.26 -10.47
N THR A 107 -4.59 3.56 -10.70
CA THR A 107 -3.74 4.57 -10.04
C THR A 107 -3.93 4.56 -8.53
N ILE A 108 -5.18 4.54 -8.06
CA ILE A 108 -5.51 4.47 -6.62
C ILE A 108 -5.03 3.16 -6.02
N ALA A 109 -5.24 2.03 -6.70
CA ALA A 109 -4.74 0.72 -6.27
C ALA A 109 -3.20 0.74 -6.11
N GLY A 110 -2.47 1.32 -7.07
CA GLY A 110 -1.02 1.46 -6.99
C GLY A 110 -0.53 2.37 -5.87
N ILE A 111 -1.31 3.40 -5.49
CA ILE A 111 -1.01 4.21 -4.29
C ILE A 111 -1.16 3.36 -3.02
N ASN A 112 -2.26 2.62 -2.90
CA ASN A 112 -2.54 1.79 -1.74
C ASN A 112 -1.51 0.66 -1.59
N GLU A 113 -1.10 0.01 -2.68
CA GLU A 113 -0.05 -1.02 -2.63
C GLU A 113 1.29 -0.46 -2.12
N ARG A 114 1.67 0.74 -2.56
CA ARG A 114 2.91 1.39 -2.10
C ARG A 114 2.85 1.77 -0.62
N GLU A 115 1.69 2.20 -0.14
CA GLU A 115 1.45 2.48 1.26
C GLU A 115 1.62 1.21 2.11
N VAL A 116 0.95 0.12 1.72
CA VAL A 116 1.05 -1.18 2.40
C VAL A 116 2.50 -1.64 2.48
N ARG A 117 3.25 -1.63 1.37
CA ARG A 117 4.67 -2.03 1.36
C ARG A 117 5.54 -1.16 2.26
N ALA A 118 5.27 0.15 2.32
CA ALA A 118 6.00 1.08 3.18
C ALA A 118 5.75 0.79 4.66
N ILE A 119 4.49 0.52 5.04
CA ILE A 119 4.11 0.13 6.40
C ILE A 119 4.73 -1.23 6.77
N GLU A 120 4.67 -2.22 5.86
CA GLU A 120 5.31 -3.53 6.08
C GLU A 120 6.81 -3.42 6.33
N THR A 121 7.49 -2.57 5.57
CA THR A 121 8.93 -2.29 5.74
C THR A 121 9.19 -1.68 7.12
N LEU A 122 8.41 -0.67 7.52
CA LEU A 122 8.52 -0.06 8.86
C LEU A 122 8.32 -1.09 9.98
N LEU A 123 7.33 -1.98 9.84
CA LEU A 123 7.05 -3.04 10.82
C LEU A 123 8.18 -4.08 10.87
N SER A 124 8.76 -4.45 9.73
CA SER A 124 9.90 -5.37 9.66
C SER A 124 11.11 -4.78 10.38
N GLU A 125 11.48 -3.53 10.05
CA GLU A 125 12.61 -2.84 10.66
C GLU A 125 12.43 -2.66 12.18
N ALA A 126 11.22 -2.31 12.63
CA ALA A 126 10.91 -2.20 14.06
C ALA A 126 11.03 -3.57 14.78
N THR A 127 10.64 -4.65 14.11
CA THR A 127 10.78 -6.02 14.62
C THR A 127 12.25 -6.43 14.72
N GLU A 128 13.06 -6.12 13.70
CA GLU A 128 14.50 -6.39 13.68
C GLU A 128 15.24 -5.64 14.80
N ARG A 129 14.96 -4.33 14.97
CA ARG A 129 15.51 -3.54 16.09
C ARG A 129 15.20 -4.19 17.43
N ARG A 130 13.97 -4.67 17.63
CA ARG A 130 13.56 -5.36 18.86
C ARG A 130 14.27 -6.69 19.06
N ALA A 131 14.52 -7.45 18.01
CA ALA A 131 15.24 -8.72 18.09
C ALA A 131 16.68 -8.49 18.59
N LEU A 132 17.35 -7.45 18.06
CA LEU A 132 18.69 -7.04 18.47
C LEU A 132 18.74 -6.60 19.94
N ASP A 133 17.79 -5.76 20.39
CA ASP A 133 17.69 -5.34 21.79
C ASP A 133 17.50 -6.54 22.75
N GLY A 134 16.69 -7.51 22.34
CA GLY A 134 16.47 -8.74 23.09
C GLY A 134 17.72 -9.61 23.21
N ALA A 135 18.51 -9.72 22.13
CA ALA A 135 19.77 -10.45 22.12
C ALA A 135 20.82 -9.77 23.02
N ALA A 136 21.00 -8.45 22.86
CA ALA A 136 21.93 -7.67 23.66
C ALA A 136 21.62 -7.76 25.16
N ARG A 137 20.34 -7.60 25.56
CA ARG A 137 19.92 -7.74 26.97
C ARG A 137 20.22 -9.12 27.54
N LYS A 138 20.03 -10.19 26.76
CA LYS A 138 20.34 -11.56 27.17
C LYS A 138 21.83 -11.79 27.34
N GLU A 139 22.67 -11.25 26.46
CA GLU A 139 24.13 -11.35 26.58
C GLU A 139 24.66 -10.57 27.77
N PHE A 140 24.21 -9.33 27.97
CA PHE A 140 24.56 -8.55 29.16
C PHE A 140 24.15 -9.26 30.45
N GLY A 141 22.93 -9.78 30.53
CA GLY A 141 22.45 -10.54 31.69
C GLY A 141 23.27 -11.80 31.98
N ARG A 142 23.67 -12.53 30.94
CA ARG A 142 24.55 -13.71 31.07
C ARG A 142 25.97 -13.33 31.52
N ALA A 143 26.49 -12.19 31.04
CA ALA A 143 27.81 -11.70 31.42
C ALA A 143 27.85 -11.20 32.88
N THR A 144 26.81 -10.51 33.36
CA THR A 144 26.69 -10.10 34.76
C THR A 144 26.48 -11.29 35.70
N ASP A 145 25.64 -12.26 35.32
CA ASP A 145 25.41 -13.47 36.12
C ASP A 145 26.70 -14.29 36.34
N ARG A 146 27.52 -14.44 35.28
CA ARG A 146 28.85 -15.05 35.39
C ARG A 146 29.80 -14.28 36.32
N ARG A 147 29.70 -12.95 36.38
CA ARG A 147 30.50 -12.11 37.30
C ARG A 147 30.02 -12.17 38.75
N SER A 148 28.75 -12.50 39.00
CA SER A 148 28.18 -12.70 40.34
C SER A 148 28.24 -14.14 40.85
N GLY A 149 28.61 -15.10 40.00
CA GLY A 149 28.78 -16.51 40.37
C GLY A 149 29.90 -16.77 41.38
N ARG A 150 29.76 -17.88 42.11
CA ARG A 150 30.54 -18.40 43.26
C ARG A 150 32.07 -18.49 43.08
N ASP A 151 32.58 -18.23 41.90
CA ASP A 151 33.99 -18.42 41.49
C ASP A 151 34.97 -17.38 42.09
N ARG A 152 34.45 -16.29 42.71
CA ARG A 152 35.27 -15.31 43.43
C ARG A 152 35.54 -15.64 44.90
N ARG A 153 35.01 -16.76 45.43
CA ARG A 153 35.24 -17.16 46.84
C ARG A 153 36.29 -18.25 47.01
N ILE A 154 37.27 -18.33 46.09
CA ILE A 154 38.52 -19.03 46.38
C ILE A 154 39.52 -17.95 46.76
N ASN A 155 39.47 -17.53 48.03
CA ASN A 155 40.59 -16.85 48.65
C ASN A 155 41.54 -17.99 49.05
N PRO A 156 42.70 -18.19 48.41
CA PRO A 156 43.65 -19.16 48.89
C PRO A 156 44.23 -18.59 50.18
N SER A 157 43.70 -19.03 51.32
CA SER A 157 44.37 -18.91 52.61
C SER A 157 45.71 -19.62 52.47
N PHE A 158 46.79 -18.85 52.48
CA PHE A 158 48.15 -19.34 52.66
C PHE A 158 48.26 -19.78 54.13
N ASP A 159 48.41 -21.09 54.34
CA ASP A 159 49.03 -21.69 55.54
C ASP A 159 50.47 -22.09 55.19
#